data_AF-E2C9P4-F1
#
_entry.id   AF-E2C9P4-F1
#
_cell.length_a   1.000
_cell.length_b   1.000
_cell.length_c   1.000
_cell.angle_alpha   90.00
_cell.angle_beta   90.00
_cell.angle_gamma   90.00
#
_symmetry.space_group_name_H-M   'P 1'
#
loop_
_entity.id
_entity.type
_entity.pdbx_description
1 polymer ?
#
loop_
_entity_poly.entity_id
_entity_poly.type
_entity_poly.pdbx_seq_one_letter_code
_entity_poly.pdbx_strand_id
1 'polypeptide(L)'
;IILLSETWLQEEIRFSIRHFNIVRKDRLLRKGGGVAICLKKGIKFSEMEDLFDCDGKLEVVGIRLYLGEEEFYLISCYRPPGSGMISVNSWSRFF
;
A
#
# COMPACT_ATOMS: atom_id res chain seq x y z
N ILE A 1 11.96 2.01 6.84
CA ILE A 1 10.73 2.05 6.00
C ILE A 1 9.57 1.87 6.97
N ILE A 2 8.45 2.57 6.77
CA ILE A 2 7.28 2.45 7.65
C ILE A 2 6.09 2.03 6.77
N LEU A 3 5.40 0.97 7.20
CA LEU A 3 4.15 0.51 6.60
C LEU A 3 3.00 0.89 7.52
N LEU A 4 2.03 1.63 7.01
CA LEU A 4 0.86 2.07 7.75
C LEU A 4 -0.39 1.43 7.15
N SER A 5 -1.26 0.94 8.02
CA SER A 5 -2.61 0.47 7.71
C SER A 5 -3.60 1.27 8.53
N GLU A 6 -4.86 1.33 8.08
CA GLU A 6 -5.90 2.12 8.74
C GLU A 6 -5.49 3.60 8.87
N THR A 7 -5.01 4.18 7.76
CA THR A 7 -4.57 5.59 7.73
C THR A 7 -5.73 6.57 7.86
N TRP A 8 -6.94 6.17 7.43
CA TRP A 8 -8.16 6.98 7.41
C TRP A 8 -8.00 8.29 6.64
N LEU A 9 -7.04 8.31 5.71
CA LEU A 9 -6.75 9.46 4.86
C LEU A 9 -7.71 9.46 3.67
N GLN A 10 -7.98 10.67 3.19
CA GLN A 10 -8.70 10.96 1.95
C GLN A 10 -7.76 11.72 1.02
N GLU A 11 -8.05 11.69 -0.27
CA GLU A 11 -7.19 12.28 -1.31
C GLU A 11 -6.92 13.77 -1.04
N GLU A 12 -7.92 14.49 -0.52
CA GLU A 12 -7.84 15.92 -0.22
C GLU A 12 -7.00 16.22 1.03
N ILE A 13 -6.77 15.23 1.89
CA ILE A 13 -5.99 15.38 3.11
C ILE A 13 -4.51 15.36 2.77
N ARG A 14 -3.86 16.53 2.92
CA ARG A 14 -2.41 16.67 2.83
C ARG A 14 -1.75 16.00 4.03
N PHE A 15 -1.20 14.81 3.80
CA PHE A 15 -0.42 14.07 4.78
C PHE A 15 1.05 14.11 4.40
N SER A 16 1.93 14.51 5.32
CA SER A 16 3.37 14.49 5.09
C SER A 16 4.12 14.20 6.38
N ILE A 17 5.19 13.43 6.27
CA ILE A 17 6.14 13.17 7.35
C ILE A 17 7.48 13.74 6.90
N ARG A 18 8.07 14.61 7.73
CA ARG A 18 9.34 15.28 7.40
C ARG A 18 10.41 14.24 7.10
N HIS A 19 11.14 14.43 6.00
CA HIS A 19 12.19 13.52 5.50
C HIS A 19 11.71 12.18 4.92
N PHE A 20 10.40 12.03 4.63
CA PHE A 20 9.86 10.86 3.94
C PHE A 20 9.19 11.23 2.62
N ASN A 21 9.26 10.30 1.66
CA ASN A 21 8.34 10.17 0.53
C ASN A 21 7.22 9.24 0.97
N ILE A 22 5.99 9.48 0.52
CA ILE A 22 4.82 8.71 0.93
C ILE A 22 4.11 8.24 -0.32
N VAL A 23 3.93 6.93 -0.41
CA VAL A 23 3.09 6.27 -1.42
C VAL A 23 1.89 5.70 -0.69
N ARG A 24 0.66 6.00 -1.13
CA ARG A 24 -0.54 5.61 -0.38
C ARG A 24 -1.71 5.27 -1.32
N LYS A 25 -2.62 4.43 -0.83
CA LYS A 25 -3.93 4.19 -1.43
C LYS A 25 -4.99 4.65 -0.42
N ASP A 26 -5.73 5.68 -0.80
CA ASP A 26 -6.81 6.26 -0.02
C ASP A 26 -8.16 5.66 -0.46
N ARG A 27 -9.18 5.75 0.40
CA ARG A 27 -10.55 5.37 0.02
C ARG A 27 -11.39 6.58 -0.33
N LEU A 28 -12.03 6.53 -1.51
CA LEU A 28 -12.87 7.62 -2.00
C LEU A 28 -14.25 7.69 -1.32
N LEU A 29 -14.89 6.54 -1.04
CA LEU A 29 -16.34 6.50 -0.76
C LEU A 29 -16.72 5.98 0.64
N ARG A 30 -15.75 5.58 1.47
CA ARG A 30 -16.03 4.99 2.80
C ARG A 30 -15.07 5.51 3.86
N LYS A 31 -15.57 5.67 5.08
CA LYS A 31 -14.76 5.92 6.28
C LYS A 31 -14.00 4.66 6.69
N GLY A 32 -12.78 4.85 7.20
CA GLY A 32 -11.88 3.78 7.62
C GLY A 32 -11.17 3.09 6.46
N GLY A 33 -10.11 2.34 6.77
CA GLY A 33 -9.19 1.77 5.79
C GLY A 33 -8.01 2.70 5.49
N GLY A 34 -7.42 2.51 4.32
CA GLY A 34 -6.25 3.21 3.81
C GLY A 34 -4.95 2.49 4.16
N VAL A 35 -4.00 2.52 3.22
CA VAL A 35 -2.64 1.99 3.40
C VAL A 35 -1.60 2.97 2.88
N ALA A 36 -0.43 3.02 3.51
CA ALA A 36 0.67 3.85 3.07
C ALA A 36 2.05 3.22 3.33
N ILE A 37 2.99 3.50 2.43
CA ILE A 37 4.41 3.22 2.58
C ILE A 37 5.13 4.56 2.74
N CYS A 38 5.78 4.78 3.87
CA CYS A 38 6.65 5.92 4.10
C CYS A 38 8.11 5.50 3.94
N LEU A 39 8.76 6.07 2.93
CA LEU A 39 10.14 5.79 2.57
C LEU A 39 11.03 6.99 2.89
N LYS A 40 12.16 6.79 3.57
CA LYS A 40 13.10 7.88 3.86
C LYS A 40 13.59 8.51 2.55
N LYS A 41 13.61 9.84 2.47
CA LYS A 41 14.12 10.56 1.30
C LYS A 41 15.54 10.13 0.96
N GLY A 42 15.83 10.01 -0.34
CA GLY A 42 17.13 9.56 -0.86
C GLY A 42 17.17 8.07 -1.21
N ILE A 43 16.20 7.26 -0.77
CA ILE A 43 16.06 5.88 -1.24
C ILE A 43 15.36 5.92 -2.61
N LYS A 44 15.96 5.27 -3.61
CA LYS A 44 15.38 5.14 -4.95
C LYS A 44 14.28 4.09 -4.93
N PHE A 45 13.14 4.42 -5.53
CA PHE A 45 12.02 3.52 -5.66
C PHE A 45 11.16 3.88 -6.87
N SER A 46 10.32 2.93 -7.32
CA SER A 46 9.19 3.17 -8.20
C SER A 46 7.92 2.63 -7.55
N GLU A 47 6.79 3.27 -7.81
CA GLU A 47 5.48 2.74 -7.41
C GLU A 47 5.12 1.54 -8.30
N MET A 48 4.41 0.56 -7.72
CA MET A 48 3.86 -0.56 -8.47
C MET A 48 2.41 -0.25 -8.82
N GLU A 49 2.09 -0.31 -10.10
CA GLU A 49 0.73 -0.13 -10.62
C GLU A 49 0.00 -1.48 -10.69
N ASP A 50 -1.33 -1.44 -10.75
CA ASP A 50 -2.21 -2.58 -11.02
C ASP A 50 -2.00 -3.83 -10.14
N LEU A 51 -1.64 -3.62 -8.86
CA LEU A 51 -1.57 -4.71 -7.89
C LEU A 51 -2.95 -5.35 -7.71
N PHE A 52 -3.01 -6.67 -7.88
CA PHE A 52 -4.22 -7.44 -7.61
C PHE A 52 -4.63 -7.28 -6.13
N ASP A 53 -5.88 -6.92 -5.87
CA ASP A 53 -6.35 -6.60 -4.52
C ASP A 53 -7.40 -7.59 -3.99
N CYS A 54 -7.32 -8.84 -4.47
CA CYS A 54 -8.25 -9.91 -4.14
C CYS A 54 -9.72 -9.53 -4.38
N ASP A 55 -9.99 -8.93 -5.55
CA ASP A 55 -11.32 -8.47 -5.97
C ASP A 55 -11.89 -7.39 -5.02
N GLY A 56 -11.05 -6.40 -4.66
CA GLY A 56 -11.40 -5.30 -3.76
C GLY A 56 -11.48 -5.67 -2.27
N LYS A 57 -11.03 -6.87 -1.89
CA LYS A 57 -11.03 -7.34 -0.49
C LYS A 57 -9.81 -6.89 0.29
N LEU A 58 -8.74 -6.53 -0.40
CA LEU A 58 -7.54 -5.95 0.17
C LEU A 58 -7.41 -4.49 -0.24
N GLU A 59 -6.79 -3.72 0.64
CA GLU A 59 -6.18 -2.46 0.28
C GLU A 59 -4.69 -2.68 0.16
N VAL A 60 -4.13 -2.32 -0.98
CA VAL A 60 -2.76 -2.66 -1.34
C VAL A 60 -2.08 -1.45 -1.94
N VAL A 61 -0.85 -1.22 -1.52
CA VAL A 61 0.09 -0.32 -2.17
C VAL A 61 1.46 -1.00 -2.18
N GLY A 62 2.21 -0.86 -3.25
CA GLY A 62 3.51 -1.51 -3.39
C GLY A 62 4.54 -0.60 -4.04
N ILE A 63 5.79 -0.83 -3.69
CA ILE A 63 6.94 -0.16 -4.29
C ILE A 63 8.01 -1.17 -4.63
N ARG A 64 8.76 -0.88 -5.70
CA ARG A 64 10.03 -1.53 -6.03
C ARG A 64 11.16 -0.63 -5.54
N LEU A 65 12.02 -1.17 -4.70
CA LEU A 65 13.21 -0.52 -4.13
C LEU A 65 14.46 -0.98 -4.88
N TYR A 66 15.44 -0.09 -5.00
CA TYR A 66 16.72 -0.36 -5.65
C TYR A 66 17.85 -0.23 -4.64
N LEU A 67 18.59 -1.32 -4.39
CA LEU A 67 19.73 -1.37 -3.48
C LEU A 67 20.96 -1.92 -4.23
N GLY A 68 21.71 -1.02 -4.88
CA GLY A 68 22.78 -1.44 -5.78
C GLY A 68 22.19 -2.07 -7.04
N GLU A 69 22.58 -3.31 -7.33
CA GLU A 69 22.03 -4.12 -8.43
C GLU A 69 20.82 -4.96 -8.00
N GLU A 70 20.55 -5.03 -6.69
CA GLU A 70 19.46 -5.82 -6.13
C GLU A 70 18.17 -5.01 -6.08
N GLU A 71 17.05 -5.72 -6.22
CA GLU A 71 15.72 -5.15 -6.20
C GLU A 71 14.86 -5.82 -5.13
N PHE A 72 14.11 -4.99 -4.40
CA PHE A 72 13.22 -5.46 -3.35
C PHE A 72 11.82 -4.95 -3.62
N TYR A 73 10.85 -5.85 -3.59
CA TYR A 73 9.43 -5.50 -3.67
C TYR A 73 8.88 -5.41 -2.27
N LEU A 74 8.32 -4.25 -1.93
CA LEU A 74 7.68 -4.02 -0.64
C LEU A 74 6.21 -3.73 -0.88
N ILE A 75 5.34 -4.57 -0.32
CA ILE A 75 3.89 -4.46 -0.47
C ILE A 75 3.29 -4.25 0.92
N SER A 76 2.54 -3.16 1.08
CA SER A 76 1.69 -2.92 2.24
C SER A 76 0.28 -3.36 1.88
N CYS A 77 -0.23 -4.38 2.56
CA CYS A 77 -1.60 -4.84 2.38
C CYS A 77 -2.37 -4.80 3.70
N TYR A 78 -3.62 -4.37 3.63
CA TYR A 78 -4.56 -4.38 4.74
C TYR A 78 -5.86 -5.04 4.30
N ARG A 79 -6.40 -5.94 5.13
CA ARG A 79 -7.73 -6.53 4.92
C ARG A 79 -8.74 -5.83 5.83
N PRO A 80 -9.62 -4.99 5.29
CA PRO A 80 -10.58 -4.26 6.09
C PRO A 80 -11.63 -5.16 6.74
N PRO A 81 -12.21 -4.76 7.88
CA PRO A 81 -13.32 -5.50 8.47
C PRO A 81 -14.50 -5.55 7.50
N GLY A 82 -15.19 -6.69 7.43
CA GLY A 82 -16.37 -6.88 6.57
C GLY A 82 -16.08 -7.12 5.09
N SER A 83 -14.82 -7.19 4.66
CA SER A 83 -14.41 -7.54 3.27
C SER A 83 -14.70 -9.00 2.87
N GLY A 84 -15.18 -9.82 3.81
CA GLY A 84 -15.44 -11.24 3.61
C GLY A 84 -14.18 -12.10 3.63
N MET A 85 -14.34 -13.38 3.27
CA MET A 85 -13.23 -14.31 3.13
C MET A 85 -12.54 -14.15 1.78
N ILE A 86 -11.21 -14.16 1.80
CA ILE A 86 -10.38 -14.29 0.61
C ILE A 86 -10.21 -15.79 0.38
N SER A 87 -10.53 -16.27 -0.83
CA SER A 87 -10.34 -17.68 -1.16
C SER A 87 -8.85 -17.97 -1.36
N VAL A 88 -8.45 -19.23 -1.16
CA VAL A 88 -7.06 -19.66 -1.42
C VAL A 88 -6.65 -19.31 -2.85
N ASN A 89 -7.52 -19.54 -3.84
CA ASN A 89 -7.23 -19.20 -5.24
C ASN A 89 -7.01 -17.70 -5.47
N SER A 90 -7.78 -16.84 -4.80
CA SER A 90 -7.59 -15.38 -4.90
C SER A 90 -6.28 -14.98 -4.22
N TRP A 91 -5.98 -15.54 -3.04
CA TRP A 91 -4.73 -15.29 -2.32
C TRP A 91 -3.49 -15.75 -3.10
N SER A 92 -3.56 -16.90 -3.76
CA SER A 92 -2.48 -17.43 -4.62
C SER A 92 -2.25 -16.66 -5.91
N ARG A 93 -3.12 -15.71 -6.27
CA ARG A 93 -2.87 -14.76 -7.37
C ARG A 93 -2.20 -13.47 -6.88
N PHE A 94 -2.29 -13.20 -5.58
CA PHE A 94 -1.68 -12.03 -4.96
C PHE A 94 -0.20 -12.25 -4.65
N PHE A 95 0.16 -13.45 -4.20
CA PHE A 95 1.55 -13.93 -4.04
C PHE A 95 2.03 -14.65 -5.30
#